data_AF-A0AA96CXD4-F1
#
_entry.id   AF-A0AA96CXD4-F1
#
_cell.length_a   1.000
_cell.length_b   1.000
_cell.length_c   1.000
_cell.angle_alpha   90.00
_cell.angle_beta   90.00
_cell.angle_gamma   90.00
#
_symmetry.space_group_name_H-M   'P 1'
#
loop_
_entity.id
_entity.type
_entity.pdbx_description
1 polymer ?
#
loop_
_entity_poly.entity_id
_entity_poly.type
_entity_poly.pdbx_seq_one_letter_code
_entity_poly.pdbx_strand_id
1 'polypeptide(L)'
;MHKTIWFKIHWFFGFVFGILLLLIGVSGAVLSYEKEILQAINKDTYFVNIPQDKQILSTKEILEKYQTENPDSKINSISFSSDKSSSVVLNIASKDPNNRRGESIYINPYTAEVLPQIEGKDFFMFFFKLHRWLTFEGDTQWIGKNAVALATIACIILTIGGVIVYWSRIKSNFLKSFTFSFKSKNRAFLSTMHSAIGMWVVPFFLLLCLTGLYWSYDWYRSAMFTVMQVEQPKRAEQLAQTQRR
;
A
#
# COMPACT_ATOMS: atom_id res chain seq x y z
N MET A 1 -1.32 24.13 31.87
CA MET A 1 -2.09 24.61 30.70
C MET A 1 -1.85 23.77 29.43
N HIS A 2 -0.61 23.43 29.05
CA HIS A 2 -0.31 22.70 27.81
C HIS A 2 -1.02 21.33 27.64
N LYS A 3 -1.07 20.48 28.68
CA LYS A 3 -1.71 19.15 28.62
C LYS A 3 -3.20 19.22 28.27
N THR A 4 -3.91 20.21 28.80
CA THR A 4 -5.36 20.40 28.57
C THR A 4 -5.64 20.84 27.13
N ILE A 5 -4.75 21.64 26.53
CA ILE A 5 -4.87 22.07 25.13
C ILE A 5 -4.63 20.88 24.20
N TRP A 6 -3.54 20.14 24.40
CA TRP A 6 -3.24 18.95 23.59
C TRP A 6 -4.32 17.88 23.71
N PHE A 7 -4.92 17.70 24.89
CA PHE A 7 -6.06 16.80 25.05
C PHE A 7 -7.27 17.25 24.22
N LYS A 8 -7.60 18.55 24.22
CA LYS A 8 -8.70 19.10 23.39
C LYS A 8 -8.43 18.93 21.90
N ILE A 9 -7.19 19.20 21.45
CA ILE A 9 -6.77 18.99 20.06
C ILE A 9 -6.88 17.50 19.69
N HIS A 10 -6.31 16.62 20.51
CA HIS A 10 -6.33 15.18 20.26
C HIS A 10 -7.76 14.64 20.20
N TRP A 11 -8.63 15.09 21.10
CA TRP A 11 -10.04 14.72 21.08
C TRP A 11 -10.78 15.26 19.86
N PHE A 12 -10.60 16.54 19.51
CA PHE A 12 -11.26 17.18 18.37
C PHE A 12 -10.87 16.49 17.05
N PHE A 13 -9.57 16.35 16.78
CA PHE A 13 -9.10 15.68 15.57
C PHE A 13 -9.46 14.20 15.56
N GLY A 14 -9.44 13.53 16.72
CA GLY A 14 -9.83 12.13 16.82
C GLY A 14 -11.30 11.90 16.51
N PHE A 15 -12.16 12.87 16.86
CA PHE A 15 -13.57 12.84 16.50
C PHE A 15 -13.79 13.17 15.02
N VAL A 16 -13.21 14.26 14.52
CA VAL A 16 -13.41 14.74 13.14
C VAL A 16 -12.84 13.77 12.11
N PHE A 17 -11.63 13.26 12.34
CA PHE A 17 -10.94 12.39 11.40
C PHE A 17 -11.07 10.90 11.74
N GLY A 18 -11.67 10.54 12.89
CA GLY A 18 -11.69 9.16 13.39
C GLY A 18 -12.30 8.17 12.40
N ILE A 19 -13.45 8.50 11.81
CA ILE A 19 -14.10 7.62 10.83
C ILE A 19 -13.28 7.50 9.55
N LEU A 20 -12.68 8.60 9.10
CA LEU A 20 -11.86 8.62 7.90
C LEU A 20 -10.57 7.81 8.10
N LEU A 21 -9.91 7.97 9.24
CA LEU A 21 -8.73 7.19 9.63
C LEU A 21 -9.06 5.71 9.82
N LEU A 22 -10.26 5.37 10.31
CA LEU A 22 -10.72 3.99 10.39
C LEU A 22 -10.87 3.38 9.00
N LEU A 23 -11.53 4.06 8.07
CA LEU A 23 -11.71 3.59 6.69
C LEU A 23 -10.37 3.40 5.96
N ILE A 24 -9.47 4.38 6.08
CA ILE A 24 -8.13 4.31 5.48
C ILE A 24 -7.31 3.21 6.16
N GLY A 25 -7.37 3.08 7.49
CA GLY A 25 -6.66 2.04 8.24
C GLY A 25 -7.12 0.63 7.89
N VAL A 26 -8.44 0.40 7.84
CA VAL A 26 -9.02 -0.90 7.46
C VAL A 26 -8.68 -1.25 6.01
N SER A 27 -8.82 -0.30 5.08
CA SER A 27 -8.45 -0.54 3.69
C SER A 27 -6.96 -0.82 3.51
N GLY A 28 -6.09 -0.13 4.25
CA GLY A 28 -4.66 -0.38 4.24
C GLY A 28 -4.30 -1.76 4.80
N ALA A 29 -4.99 -2.19 5.87
CA ALA A 29 -4.81 -3.52 6.45
C ALA A 29 -5.28 -4.64 5.50
N VAL A 30 -6.35 -4.44 4.73
CA VAL A 30 -6.78 -5.39 3.70
C VAL A 30 -5.72 -5.49 2.60
N LEU A 31 -5.20 -4.35 2.14
CA LEU A 31 -4.17 -4.30 1.08
C LEU A 31 -2.83 -4.90 1.50
N SER A 32 -2.46 -4.88 2.79
CA SER A 32 -1.20 -5.47 3.24
C SER A 32 -1.14 -6.99 3.09
N TYR A 33 -2.29 -7.65 2.86
CA TYR A 33 -2.40 -9.09 2.63
C TYR A 33 -2.83 -9.44 1.20
N GLU A 34 -2.87 -8.47 0.27
CA GLU A 34 -3.32 -8.68 -1.11
C GLU A 34 -2.59 -9.85 -1.77
N LYS A 35 -1.26 -9.87 -1.67
CA LYS A 35 -0.44 -10.90 -2.32
C LYS A 35 -0.73 -12.29 -1.75
N GLU A 36 -0.75 -12.42 -0.43
CA GLU A 36 -0.97 -13.68 0.27
C GLU A 36 -2.36 -14.25 -0.03
N ILE A 37 -3.38 -13.39 -0.02
CA ILE A 37 -4.76 -13.79 -0.30
C ILE A 37 -4.91 -14.18 -1.78
N LEU A 38 -4.37 -13.38 -2.72
CA LEU A 38 -4.44 -13.70 -4.15
C LEU A 38 -3.71 -15.00 -4.47
N GLN A 39 -2.55 -15.25 -3.86
CA GLN A 39 -1.83 -16.52 -4.01
C GLN A 39 -2.59 -17.71 -3.41
N ALA A 40 -3.28 -17.51 -2.28
CA ALA A 40 -4.05 -18.57 -1.65
C ALA A 40 -5.28 -18.98 -2.48
N ILE A 41 -5.92 -18.01 -3.15
CA ILE A 41 -7.10 -18.22 -4.01
C ILE A 41 -6.69 -18.80 -5.38
N ASN A 42 -5.63 -18.26 -5.99
CA ASN A 42 -5.24 -18.55 -7.38
C ASN A 42 -4.01 -19.47 -7.47
N LYS A 43 -4.05 -20.62 -6.79
CA LYS A 43 -2.88 -21.53 -6.72
C LYS A 43 -2.48 -22.09 -8.07
N ASP A 44 -3.46 -22.37 -8.92
CA ASP A 44 -3.33 -22.85 -10.29
C ASP A 44 -2.74 -21.81 -11.26
N THR A 45 -2.87 -20.52 -10.96
CA THR A 45 -2.22 -19.45 -11.71
C THR A 45 -0.79 -19.18 -11.23
N TYR A 46 -0.57 -19.15 -9.91
CA TYR A 46 0.73 -18.79 -9.34
C TYR A 46 1.73 -19.94 -9.30
N PHE A 47 1.25 -21.17 -9.15
CA PHE A 47 2.08 -22.36 -9.01
C PHE A 47 1.82 -23.35 -10.14
N VAL A 48 2.90 -23.96 -10.61
CA VAL A 48 2.90 -24.96 -11.67
C VAL A 48 3.46 -26.28 -11.16
N ASN A 49 2.91 -27.38 -11.65
CA ASN A 49 3.45 -28.70 -11.38
C ASN A 49 4.77 -28.87 -12.13
N ILE A 50 5.82 -29.28 -11.41
CA ILE A 50 7.14 -29.55 -11.98
C ILE A 50 7.09 -30.92 -12.68
N PRO A 51 7.21 -30.99 -14.01
CA PRO A 51 7.29 -32.27 -14.70
C PRO A 51 8.64 -32.93 -14.38
N GLN A 52 8.64 -34.23 -14.06
CA GLN A 52 9.86 -34.95 -13.66
C GLN A 52 10.98 -34.94 -14.72
N ASP A 53 10.63 -34.74 -16.00
CA ASP A 53 11.58 -34.81 -17.14
C ASP A 53 11.64 -33.56 -18.02
N LYS A 54 11.13 -32.40 -17.55
CA LYS A 54 11.23 -31.15 -18.31
C LYS A 54 12.10 -30.12 -17.62
N GLN A 55 13.04 -29.57 -18.38
CA GLN A 55 13.71 -28.33 -18.01
C GLN A 55 12.82 -27.13 -18.32
N ILE A 56 13.05 -26.04 -17.59
CA ILE A 56 12.39 -24.77 -17.86
C ILE A 56 12.76 -24.35 -19.28
N LEU A 57 11.77 -23.98 -20.08
CA LEU A 57 11.98 -23.49 -21.44
C LEU A 57 12.80 -22.20 -21.42
N SER A 58 13.60 -21.98 -22.46
CA SER A 58 14.32 -20.72 -22.61
C SER A 58 13.32 -19.56 -22.81
N THR A 59 13.73 -18.36 -22.41
CA THR A 59 12.96 -17.12 -22.62
C THR A 59 12.50 -16.98 -24.08
N LYS A 60 13.37 -17.34 -25.03
CA LYS A 60 13.09 -17.25 -26.46
C LYS A 60 11.95 -18.19 -26.87
N GLU A 61 12.00 -19.44 -26.44
CA GLU A 61 10.96 -20.44 -26.75
C GLU A 61 9.59 -20.05 -26.18
N ILE A 62 9.56 -19.54 -24.94
CA ILE A 62 8.32 -19.06 -24.31
C ILE A 62 7.73 -17.90 -25.11
N LEU A 63 8.55 -16.92 -25.48
CA LEU A 63 8.11 -15.74 -26.22
C LEU A 63 7.65 -16.11 -27.64
N GLU A 64 8.38 -16.95 -28.36
CA GLU A 64 8.02 -17.38 -29.72
C GLU A 64 6.70 -18.15 -29.72
N LYS A 65 6.51 -19.07 -28.77
CA LYS A 65 5.26 -19.83 -28.65
C LYS A 65 4.09 -18.91 -28.29
N TYR A 66 4.26 -18.00 -27.33
CA TYR A 66 3.22 -17.05 -26.96
C TYR A 66 2.85 -16.10 -28.11
N GLN A 67 3.84 -15.58 -28.84
CA GLN A 67 3.64 -14.66 -29.97
C GLN A 67 3.00 -15.37 -31.17
N THR A 68 3.24 -16.67 -31.35
CA THR A 68 2.58 -17.48 -32.39
C THR A 68 1.08 -17.57 -32.14
N GLU A 69 0.68 -17.74 -30.88
CA GLU A 69 -0.74 -17.79 -30.49
C GLU A 69 -1.37 -16.38 -30.39
N ASN A 70 -0.56 -15.34 -30.12
CA ASN A 70 -1.01 -13.97 -29.92
C ASN A 70 -0.17 -12.96 -30.74
N PRO A 71 -0.34 -12.89 -32.08
CA PRO A 71 0.51 -12.09 -32.95
C PRO A 71 0.45 -10.59 -32.67
N ASP A 72 -0.71 -10.09 -32.24
CA ASP A 72 -0.99 -8.66 -32.02
C ASP A 72 -0.53 -8.15 -30.64
N SER A 73 -0.06 -9.03 -29.76
CA SER A 73 0.34 -8.67 -28.40
C SER A 73 1.75 -8.09 -28.38
N LYS A 74 1.91 -6.87 -27.85
CA LYS A 74 3.23 -6.26 -27.63
C LYS A 74 3.72 -6.58 -26.22
N ILE A 75 4.76 -7.40 -26.11
CA ILE A 75 5.35 -7.81 -24.82
C ILE A 75 6.30 -6.71 -24.34
N ASN A 76 6.06 -6.17 -23.13
CA ASN A 76 6.89 -5.15 -22.51
C ASN A 76 7.99 -5.75 -21.63
N SER A 77 7.66 -6.81 -20.87
CA SER A 77 8.63 -7.49 -20.03
C SER A 77 8.21 -8.93 -19.73
N ILE A 78 9.20 -9.75 -19.40
CA ILE A 78 9.06 -11.09 -18.87
C ILE A 78 9.73 -11.14 -17.50
N SER A 79 9.08 -11.76 -16.52
CA SER A 79 9.58 -11.88 -15.15
C SER A 79 9.57 -13.34 -14.71
N PHE A 80 10.74 -13.80 -14.27
CA PHE A 80 10.93 -15.13 -13.73
C PHE A 80 11.01 -15.07 -12.21
N SER A 81 10.39 -16.05 -11.55
CA SER A 81 10.61 -16.30 -10.12
C SER A 81 11.85 -17.17 -9.95
N SER A 82 12.54 -17.04 -8.82
CA SER A 82 13.63 -17.96 -8.45
C SER A 82 13.13 -19.36 -8.07
N ASP A 83 11.85 -19.47 -7.71
CA ASP A 83 11.21 -20.75 -7.40
C ASP A 83 10.75 -21.45 -8.68
N LYS A 84 11.22 -22.69 -8.86
CA LYS A 84 10.91 -23.54 -10.01
C LYS A 84 9.42 -23.92 -10.11
N SER A 85 8.70 -23.86 -8.99
CA SER A 85 7.27 -24.13 -8.93
C SER A 85 6.42 -22.91 -9.29
N SER A 86 7.00 -21.74 -9.55
CA SER A 86 6.25 -20.53 -9.88
C SER A 86 6.00 -20.38 -11.38
N SER A 87 4.86 -19.80 -11.73
CA SER A 87 4.57 -19.32 -13.09
C SER A 87 5.51 -18.20 -13.55
N VAL A 88 5.70 -18.07 -14.87
CA VAL A 88 6.36 -16.92 -15.50
C VAL A 88 5.32 -15.84 -15.77
N VAL A 89 5.66 -14.58 -15.53
CA VAL A 89 4.76 -13.45 -15.77
C VAL A 89 5.21 -12.67 -17.01
N LEU A 90 4.33 -12.55 -18.00
CA LEU A 90 4.48 -11.63 -19.13
C LEU A 90 3.66 -10.37 -18.85
N ASN A 91 4.28 -9.20 -18.98
CA ASN A 91 3.55 -7.94 -19.02
C ASN A 91 3.41 -7.51 -20.47
N ILE A 92 2.18 -7.49 -20.97
CA ILE A 92 1.85 -7.02 -22.32
C ILE A 92 1.34 -5.58 -22.28
N ALA A 93 1.57 -4.82 -23.35
CA ALA A 93 0.99 -3.50 -23.51
C ALA A 93 -0.53 -3.62 -23.61
N SER A 94 -1.25 -2.68 -22.98
CA SER A 94 -2.70 -2.66 -23.12
C SER A 94 -3.08 -2.31 -24.55
N LYS A 95 -4.14 -2.93 -25.05
CA LYS A 95 -4.77 -2.56 -26.32
C LYS A 95 -5.44 -1.18 -26.24
N ASP A 96 -5.78 -0.73 -25.03
CA ASP A 96 -6.31 0.62 -24.80
C ASP A 96 -5.15 1.63 -24.68
N PRO A 97 -5.04 2.63 -25.59
CA PRO A 97 -4.00 3.65 -25.53
C PRO A 97 -4.04 4.53 -24.26
N ASN A 98 -5.17 4.58 -23.55
CA ASN A 98 -5.29 5.30 -22.28
C ASN A 98 -4.86 4.45 -21.07
N ASN A 99 -4.76 3.12 -21.21
CA ASN A 99 -4.36 2.24 -20.13
C ASN A 99 -2.87 1.88 -20.21
N ARG A 100 -2.02 2.71 -19.60
CA ARG A 100 -0.56 2.51 -19.57
C ARG A 100 -0.08 1.34 -18.70
N ARG A 101 -0.96 0.74 -17.88
CA ARG A 101 -0.53 -0.30 -16.92
C ARG A 101 -0.31 -1.67 -17.55
N GLY A 102 -0.74 -1.88 -18.79
CA GLY A 102 -0.63 -3.16 -19.45
C GLY A 102 -1.46 -4.26 -18.77
N GLU A 103 -1.27 -5.49 -19.21
CA GLU A 103 -1.91 -6.68 -18.65
C GLU A 103 -0.83 -7.71 -18.28
N SER A 104 -1.01 -8.38 -17.14
CA SER A 104 -0.10 -9.42 -16.68
C SER A 104 -0.68 -10.80 -16.99
N ILE A 105 0.00 -11.53 -17.88
CA ILE A 105 -0.34 -12.88 -18.31
C ILE A 105 0.58 -13.86 -17.59
N TYR A 106 0.02 -14.96 -17.10
CA TYR A 106 0.74 -16.00 -16.38
C TYR A 106 0.95 -17.18 -17.31
N ILE A 107 2.17 -17.71 -17.35
CA ILE A 107 2.56 -18.78 -18.27
C ILE A 107 3.28 -19.88 -17.51
N ASN A 108 3.00 -21.12 -17.90
CA ASN A 108 3.74 -22.27 -17.41
C ASN A 108 5.17 -22.31 -18.01
N PRO A 109 6.24 -22.21 -17.21
CA PRO A 109 7.62 -22.24 -17.70
C PRO A 109 8.04 -23.52 -18.44
N TYR A 110 7.32 -24.62 -18.26
CA TYR A 110 7.68 -25.94 -18.82
C TYR A 110 6.91 -26.29 -20.09
N THR A 111 5.70 -25.75 -20.25
CA THR A 111 4.83 -26.02 -21.40
C THR A 111 4.61 -24.79 -22.26
N ALA A 112 4.91 -23.59 -21.76
CA ALA A 112 4.56 -22.30 -22.33
C ALA A 112 3.04 -22.13 -22.58
N GLU A 113 2.22 -22.84 -21.81
CA GLU A 113 0.76 -22.66 -21.82
C GLU A 113 0.36 -21.45 -20.96
N VAL A 114 -0.62 -20.70 -21.43
CA VAL A 114 -1.20 -19.58 -20.69
C VAL A 114 -2.08 -20.14 -19.56
N LEU A 115 -1.79 -19.68 -18.34
CA LEU A 115 -2.51 -20.05 -17.12
C LEU A 115 -3.76 -19.17 -16.95
N PRO A 116 -4.75 -19.60 -16.13
CA PRO A 116 -5.94 -18.82 -15.85
C PRO A 116 -5.62 -17.43 -15.30
N GLN A 117 -6.49 -16.45 -15.58
CA GLN A 117 -6.34 -15.11 -15.02
C GLN A 117 -6.60 -15.10 -13.51
N ILE A 118 -5.94 -14.19 -12.81
CA ILE A 118 -6.11 -14.04 -11.36
C ILE A 118 -7.50 -13.47 -11.04
N GLU A 119 -8.25 -14.21 -10.24
CA GLU A 119 -9.49 -13.79 -9.62
C GLU A 119 -9.24 -12.95 -8.35
N GLY A 120 -10.13 -11.99 -8.09
CA GLY A 120 -10.08 -11.14 -6.89
C GLY A 120 -9.27 -9.84 -7.03
N LYS A 121 -8.62 -9.60 -8.18
CA LYS A 121 -7.91 -8.34 -8.44
C LYS A 121 -8.80 -7.11 -8.30
N ASP A 122 -10.04 -7.17 -8.76
CA ASP A 122 -10.97 -6.04 -8.70
C ASP A 122 -11.37 -5.67 -7.28
N PHE A 123 -11.47 -6.67 -6.39
CA PHE A 123 -11.71 -6.46 -4.96
C PHE A 123 -10.58 -5.65 -4.34
N PHE A 124 -9.33 -6.04 -4.56
CA PHE A 124 -8.17 -5.29 -4.04
C PHE A 124 -8.02 -3.93 -4.73
N MET A 125 -8.34 -3.83 -6.02
CA MET A 125 -8.34 -2.56 -6.73
C MET A 125 -9.37 -1.58 -6.15
N PHE A 126 -10.54 -2.06 -5.72
CA PHE A 126 -11.51 -1.24 -4.98
C PHE A 126 -10.92 -0.74 -3.66
N PHE A 127 -10.33 -1.62 -2.84
CA PHE A 127 -9.69 -1.21 -1.59
C PHE A 127 -8.52 -0.25 -1.81
N PHE A 128 -7.76 -0.41 -2.89
CA PHE A 128 -6.70 0.51 -3.30
C PHE A 128 -7.26 1.90 -3.63
N LYS A 129 -8.34 1.96 -4.44
CA LYS A 129 -9.03 3.22 -4.76
C LYS A 129 -9.63 3.86 -3.49
N LEU A 130 -10.17 3.07 -2.58
CA LEU A 130 -10.68 3.52 -1.29
C LEU A 130 -9.57 4.11 -0.41
N HIS A 131 -8.46 3.38 -0.24
CA HIS A 131 -7.34 3.80 0.59
C HIS A 131 -6.67 5.07 0.07
N ARG A 132 -6.52 5.18 -1.26
CA ARG A 132 -5.76 6.25 -1.89
C ARG A 132 -6.58 7.49 -2.22
N TRP A 133 -7.86 7.29 -2.58
CA TRP A 133 -8.72 8.34 -3.12
C TRP A 133 -10.15 8.29 -2.59
N LEU A 134 -10.45 7.50 -1.56
CA LEU A 134 -11.81 7.30 -1.04
C LEU A 134 -12.82 6.90 -2.13
N THR A 135 -12.37 6.14 -3.13
CA THR A 135 -13.17 5.73 -4.30
C THR A 135 -13.68 6.87 -5.18
N PHE A 136 -13.20 8.10 -4.98
CA PHE A 136 -13.44 9.18 -5.94
C PHE A 136 -12.66 8.93 -7.23
N GLU A 137 -13.33 9.14 -8.37
CA GLU A 137 -12.78 8.88 -9.70
C GLU A 137 -12.88 10.13 -10.61
N GLY A 138 -12.11 10.13 -11.70
CA GLY A 138 -12.07 11.23 -12.67
C GLY A 138 -11.70 12.57 -12.02
N ASP A 139 -12.46 13.61 -12.38
CA ASP A 139 -12.23 14.98 -11.93
C ASP A 139 -12.45 15.20 -10.43
N THR A 140 -13.01 14.22 -9.71
CA THR A 140 -13.21 14.31 -8.25
C THR A 140 -12.12 13.62 -7.44
N GLN A 141 -11.22 12.88 -8.11
CA GLN A 141 -10.15 12.11 -7.46
C GLN A 141 -9.23 12.98 -6.59
N TRP A 142 -9.01 14.25 -6.98
CA TRP A 142 -8.18 15.17 -6.20
C TRP A 142 -8.78 15.48 -4.82
N ILE A 143 -10.11 15.47 -4.68
CA ILE A 143 -10.80 15.69 -3.40
C ILE A 143 -10.46 14.55 -2.45
N GLY A 144 -10.65 13.31 -2.91
CA GLY A 144 -10.31 12.11 -2.15
C GLY A 144 -8.84 12.05 -1.77
N LYS A 145 -7.94 12.34 -2.74
CA LYS A 145 -6.49 12.42 -2.49
C LYS A 145 -6.16 13.41 -1.36
N ASN A 146 -6.72 14.61 -1.41
CA ASN A 146 -6.46 15.64 -0.40
C ASN A 146 -7.10 15.30 0.95
N ALA A 147 -8.28 14.68 0.98
CA ALA A 147 -8.91 14.23 2.21
C ALA A 147 -8.05 13.18 2.93
N VAL A 148 -7.55 12.17 2.21
CA VAL A 148 -6.62 11.15 2.75
C VAL A 148 -5.31 11.79 3.22
N ALA A 149 -4.76 12.72 2.45
CA ALA A 149 -3.52 13.38 2.80
C ALA A 149 -3.66 14.28 4.05
N LEU A 150 -4.78 15.02 4.17
CA LEU A 150 -5.10 15.81 5.36
C LEU A 150 -5.33 14.91 6.59
N ALA A 151 -6.03 13.78 6.41
CA ALA A 151 -6.17 12.78 7.46
C ALA A 151 -4.82 12.23 7.92
N THR A 152 -3.88 12.02 7.00
CA THR A 152 -2.50 11.61 7.33
C THR A 152 -1.79 12.65 8.21
N ILE A 153 -1.89 13.94 7.87
CA ILE A 153 -1.33 15.04 8.69
C ILE A 153 -2.00 15.08 10.06
N ALA A 154 -3.33 14.98 10.09
CA ALA A 154 -4.10 14.91 11.34
C ALA A 154 -3.66 13.71 12.19
N CYS A 155 -3.40 12.55 11.59
CA CYS A 155 -2.90 11.36 12.28
C CYS A 155 -1.53 11.59 12.93
N ILE A 156 -0.62 12.31 12.26
CA ILE A 156 0.67 12.70 12.86
C ILE A 156 0.45 13.59 14.09
N ILE A 157 -0.40 14.62 13.96
CA ILE A 157 -0.73 15.54 15.06
C ILE A 157 -1.39 14.77 16.22
N LEU A 158 -2.30 13.84 15.92
CA LEU A 158 -2.95 12.97 16.90
C LEU A 158 -1.94 12.07 17.61
N THR A 159 -1.01 11.49 16.87
CA THR A 159 0.00 10.56 17.41
C THR A 159 0.96 11.30 18.33
N ILE A 160 1.53 12.43 17.89
CA ILE A 160 2.41 13.28 18.71
C ILE A 160 1.63 13.86 19.91
N GLY A 161 0.42 14.37 19.67
CA GLY A 161 -0.44 14.90 20.71
C GLY A 161 -0.80 13.85 21.76
N GLY A 162 -1.04 12.61 21.35
CA GLY A 162 -1.31 11.47 22.24
C GLY A 162 -0.13 11.18 23.17
N VAL A 163 1.10 11.18 22.63
CA VAL A 163 2.34 11.03 23.42
C VAL A 163 2.48 12.19 24.42
N ILE A 164 2.26 13.44 23.99
CA ILE A 164 2.35 14.63 24.86
C ILE A 164 1.32 14.56 26.01
N VAL A 165 0.08 14.19 25.71
CA VAL A 165 -0.97 14.03 26.72
C VAL A 165 -0.60 12.94 27.73
N TYR A 166 -0.01 11.84 27.26
CA TYR A 166 0.36 10.71 28.10
C TYR A 166 1.73 10.86 28.81
N TRP A 167 2.52 11.86 28.42
CA TRP A 167 3.90 12.08 28.84
C TRP A 167 4.11 12.06 30.36
N SER A 168 3.19 12.67 31.12
CA SER A 168 3.27 12.70 32.59
C SER A 168 3.17 11.30 33.22
N ARG A 169 2.44 10.37 32.61
CA ARG A 169 2.35 8.99 33.07
C ARG A 169 3.56 8.16 32.63
N ILE A 170 4.04 8.38 31.41
CA ILE A 170 5.28 7.78 30.87
C ILE A 170 6.45 8.10 31.81
N LYS A 171 6.60 9.37 32.21
CA LYS A 171 7.69 9.81 33.10
C LYS A 171 7.63 9.18 34.49
N SER A 172 6.44 8.97 35.05
CA SER A 172 6.25 8.44 36.39
C SER A 172 6.28 6.91 36.46
N ASN A 173 5.82 6.22 35.41
CA ASN A 173 5.64 4.78 35.39
C ASN A 173 5.77 4.24 33.95
N PHE A 174 6.97 4.34 33.40
CA PHE A 174 7.28 3.97 32.01
C PHE A 174 6.83 2.53 31.69
N LEU A 175 7.30 1.54 32.45
CA LEU A 175 6.99 0.13 32.18
C LEU A 175 5.49 -0.20 32.30
N LYS A 176 4.78 0.38 33.28
CA LYS A 176 3.33 0.19 33.42
C LYS A 176 2.51 0.91 32.35
N SER A 177 3.12 1.83 31.60
CA SER A 177 2.46 2.53 30.50
C SER A 177 2.32 1.66 29.25
N PHE A 178 3.11 0.59 29.15
CA PHE A 178 3.07 -0.41 28.07
C PHE A 178 2.31 -1.68 28.44
N THR A 179 1.87 -1.83 29.70
CA THR A 179 1.17 -3.03 30.16
C THR A 179 -0.34 -2.92 29.98
N PHE A 180 -0.94 -4.04 29.60
CA PHE A 180 -2.38 -4.18 29.52
C PHE A 180 -2.95 -4.44 30.92
N SER A 181 -3.85 -3.57 31.38
CA SER A 181 -4.60 -3.77 32.62
C SER A 181 -6.04 -4.13 32.31
N PHE A 182 -6.43 -5.36 32.64
CA PHE A 182 -7.81 -5.85 32.52
C PHE A 182 -8.64 -5.65 33.80
N LYS A 183 -8.10 -4.92 34.79
CA LYS A 183 -8.76 -4.72 36.09
C LYS A 183 -9.89 -3.69 36.05
N SER A 184 -9.89 -2.80 35.05
CA SER A 184 -10.88 -1.75 34.89
C SER A 184 -12.08 -2.25 34.08
N LYS A 185 -13.26 -1.65 34.30
CA LYS A 185 -14.49 -1.94 33.55
C LYS A 185 -14.90 -0.74 32.68
N ASN A 186 -15.61 -1.00 31.58
CA ASN A 186 -16.26 -0.01 30.72
C ASN A 186 -15.31 1.08 30.18
N ARG A 187 -15.64 2.36 30.36
CA ARG A 187 -14.86 3.50 29.85
C ARG A 187 -13.41 3.51 30.34
N ALA A 188 -13.18 3.13 31.59
CA ALA A 188 -11.83 3.07 32.15
C ALA A 188 -10.99 1.99 31.46
N PHE A 189 -11.60 0.85 31.09
CA PHE A 189 -10.93 -0.19 30.31
C PHE A 189 -10.56 0.32 28.91
N LEU A 190 -11.51 0.88 28.17
CA LEU A 190 -11.26 1.41 26.82
C LEU A 190 -10.20 2.51 26.83
N SER A 191 -10.23 3.41 27.82
CA SER A 191 -9.21 4.45 27.96
C SER A 191 -7.83 3.86 28.26
N THR A 192 -7.74 2.85 29.13
CA THR A 192 -6.46 2.18 29.43
C THR A 192 -5.93 1.42 28.22
N MET A 193 -6.78 0.68 27.51
CA MET A 193 -6.40 -0.04 26.28
C MET A 193 -6.00 0.91 25.16
N HIS A 194 -6.77 1.98 24.91
CA HIS A 194 -6.44 2.97 23.89
C HIS A 194 -5.08 3.62 24.15
N SER A 195 -4.78 3.97 25.40
CA SER A 195 -3.46 4.52 25.73
C SER A 195 -2.33 3.49 25.61
N ALA A 196 -2.53 2.26 26.05
CA ALA A 196 -1.52 1.20 25.97
C ALA A 196 -1.23 0.81 24.52
N ILE A 197 -2.27 0.44 23.75
CA ILE A 197 -2.18 0.12 22.32
C ILE A 197 -1.61 1.29 21.56
N GLY A 198 -2.13 2.50 21.82
CA GLY A 198 -1.65 3.74 21.22
C GLY A 198 -0.14 3.85 21.33
N MET A 199 0.44 3.61 22.50
CA MET A 199 1.87 3.71 22.73
C MET A 199 2.71 2.67 21.98
N TRP A 200 2.20 1.44 21.83
CA TRP A 200 2.85 0.42 20.99
C TRP A 200 2.84 0.79 19.51
N VAL A 201 1.75 1.41 19.03
CA VAL A 201 1.59 1.71 17.59
C VAL A 201 2.14 3.07 17.17
N VAL A 202 2.50 3.98 18.09
CA VAL A 202 3.11 5.29 17.78
C VAL A 202 4.21 5.20 16.71
N PRO A 203 5.29 4.38 16.88
CA PRO A 203 6.37 4.36 15.90
C PRO A 203 5.89 3.89 14.52
N PHE A 204 4.98 2.92 14.49
CA PHE A 204 4.41 2.40 13.24
C PHE A 204 3.51 3.43 12.56
N PHE A 205 2.66 4.13 13.30
CA PHE A 205 1.79 5.18 12.76
C PHE A 205 2.59 6.35 12.22
N LEU A 206 3.66 6.79 12.91
CA LEU A 206 4.53 7.83 12.38
C LEU A 206 5.22 7.37 11.09
N LEU A 207 5.76 6.16 11.04
CA LEU A 207 6.39 5.61 9.84
C LEU A 207 5.40 5.53 8.67
N LEU A 208 4.20 4.98 8.90
CA LEU A 208 3.15 4.87 7.89
C LEU A 208 2.67 6.24 7.40
N CYS A 209 2.55 7.23 8.28
CA CYS A 209 2.13 8.58 7.87
C CYS A 209 3.21 9.32 7.09
N LEU A 210 4.48 9.23 7.50
CA LEU A 210 5.59 9.87 6.81
C LEU A 210 5.78 9.27 5.40
N THR A 211 5.70 7.95 5.30
CA THR A 211 5.70 7.26 3.99
C THR A 211 4.46 7.61 3.16
N GLY A 212 3.27 7.70 3.78
CA GLY A 212 2.04 8.14 3.10
C GLY A 212 2.14 9.56 2.53
N LEU A 213 2.74 10.49 3.27
CA LEU A 213 2.98 11.87 2.81
C LEU A 213 3.92 11.91 1.60
N TYR A 214 4.97 11.08 1.59
CA TYR A 214 5.88 10.93 0.45
C TYR A 214 5.15 10.54 -0.85
N TRP A 215 4.08 9.76 -0.75
CA TRP A 215 3.26 9.35 -1.91
C TRP A 215 2.14 10.34 -2.26
N SER A 216 1.76 11.21 -1.31
CA SER A 216 0.63 12.13 -1.45
C SER A 216 1.03 13.49 -2.02
N TYR A 217 2.15 14.05 -1.53
CA TYR A 217 2.56 15.42 -1.85
C TYR A 217 3.96 15.48 -2.45
N ASP A 218 4.06 16.01 -3.67
CA ASP A 218 5.33 16.17 -4.37
C ASP A 218 6.26 17.14 -3.63
N TRP A 219 5.74 18.21 -3.01
CA TRP A 219 6.56 19.15 -2.22
C TRP A 219 7.23 18.46 -1.02
N TYR A 220 6.53 17.55 -0.35
CA TYR A 220 7.06 16.84 0.82
C TYR A 220 8.14 15.85 0.39
N ARG A 221 7.87 15.09 -0.67
CA ARG A 221 8.87 14.25 -1.33
C ARG A 221 10.10 15.07 -1.72
N SER A 222 9.91 16.20 -2.37
CA SER A 222 11.03 17.02 -2.83
C SER A 222 11.85 17.56 -1.68
N ALA A 223 11.21 18.04 -0.62
CA ALA A 223 11.88 18.48 0.61
C ALA A 223 12.73 17.36 1.23
N MET A 224 12.23 16.11 1.26
CA MET A 224 13.01 14.98 1.75
C MET A 224 14.30 14.76 0.96
N PHE A 225 14.24 14.78 -0.37
CA PHE A 225 15.45 14.63 -1.20
C PHE A 225 16.43 15.78 -1.03
N THR A 226 15.93 17.01 -0.88
CA THR A 226 16.77 18.18 -0.60
C THR A 226 17.50 18.04 0.75
N VAL A 227 16.79 17.62 1.81
CA VAL A 227 17.37 17.40 3.14
C VAL A 227 18.42 16.28 3.12
N MET A 228 18.15 15.21 2.38
CA MET A 228 19.06 14.07 2.26
C MET A 228 20.21 14.32 1.26
N GLN A 229 20.21 15.46 0.57
CA GLN A 229 21.20 15.82 -0.46
C GLN A 229 21.34 14.78 -1.59
N VAL A 230 20.22 14.15 -1.97
CA VAL A 230 20.18 13.16 -3.06
C VAL A 230 19.35 13.70 -4.23
N GLU A 231 19.78 13.40 -5.45
CA GLU A 231 19.03 13.75 -6.66
C GLU A 231 17.65 13.10 -6.69
N GLN A 232 16.63 13.89 -7.06
CA GLN A 232 15.29 13.39 -7.25
C GLN A 232 15.19 12.65 -8.58
N PRO A 233 14.78 11.37 -8.61
CA PRO A 233 14.48 10.69 -9.85
C PRO A 233 13.28 11.39 -10.52
N LYS A 234 13.51 11.98 -11.71
CA LYS A 234 12.47 12.66 -12.48
C LYS A 234 11.40 11.65 -12.89
N ARG A 235 10.14 11.95 -12.60
CA ARG A 235 9.01 11.10 -13.06
C ARG A 235 8.88 11.20 -14.57
N ALA A 236 8.52 10.12 -15.25
CA ALA A 236 8.40 10.08 -16.71
C ALA A 236 7.49 11.19 -17.31
N GLU A 237 6.47 11.65 -16.57
CA GLU A 237 5.63 12.79 -16.98
C GLU A 237 6.40 14.12 -17.05
N GLN A 238 7.33 14.37 -16.13
CA GLN A 238 8.16 15.57 -16.15
C GLN A 238 9.16 15.53 -17.30
N LEU A 239 9.69 14.35 -17.65
CA LEU A 239 10.56 14.17 -18.81
C LEU A 239 9.80 14.44 -20.12
N ALA A 240 8.57 13.94 -20.24
CA ALA A 240 7.73 14.16 -21.42
C ALA A 240 7.29 15.63 -21.60
N GLN A 241 7.06 16.36 -20.50
CA GLN A 241 6.75 17.80 -20.56
C GLN A 241 7.99 18.67 -20.82
N THR A 242 9.15 18.26 -20.32
CA THR A 242 10.43 18.98 -20.54
C THR A 242 10.92 18.82 -21.98
N GLN A 243 10.64 17.69 -22.64
CA GLN A 243 10.98 17.48 -24.06
C GLN A 243 10.00 18.11 -25.06
N ARG A 244 8.86 18.62 -24.58
CA ARG A 244 7.86 19.34 -25.40
C ARG A 244 7.98 20.87 -25.29
N ARG A 245 8.96 21.36 -24.52
CA ARG A 245 9.36 22.77 -24.45
C ARG A 245 10.73 22.92 -25.08
#